data_AF-A0AAF0EEI2-F1
#
_entry.id   AF-A0AAF0EEI2-F1
#
_cell.length_a   1.000
_cell.length_b   1.000
_cell.length_c   1.000
_cell.angle_alpha   90.00
_cell.angle_beta   90.00
_cell.angle_gamma   90.00
#
_symmetry.space_group_name_H-M   'P 1'
#
loop_
_entity.id
_entity.type
_entity.pdbx_description
1 polymer ?
#
loop_
_entity_poly.entity_id
_entity_poly.type
_entity_poly.pdbx_seq_one_letter_code
_entity_poly.pdbx_strand_id
1 'polypeptide(L)'
;MVTSAVGRGAAYELACLRTLKSWMGMQLYRTGGAGDCGVDLRGWWSPEPVGAEAYRVLVQCKAEKRPVGPAIVRELEGTLLRAGWVGQQTQAAETLFAILASASGFSKQSLLHMRASPLPMLLLHLAADVAQAEVPDVLPCQGFVWNDALAGRHGLLRGDYEAIWHTRADQPPVLTLYRGSVRLCYVL
;
A
#
# COMPACT_ATOMS: atom_id res chain seq x y z
N MET A 1 -10.62 27.78 2.87
CA MET A 1 -9.86 27.73 4.15
C MET A 1 -8.58 26.96 3.90
N VAL A 2 -7.43 27.43 4.40
CA VAL A 2 -6.17 26.68 4.32
C VAL A 2 -6.25 25.53 5.33
N THR A 3 -6.31 24.29 4.87
CA THR A 3 -6.23 23.12 5.77
C THR A 3 -4.84 23.07 6.40
N SER A 4 -4.75 22.85 7.71
CA SER A 4 -3.47 22.68 8.41
C SER A 4 -2.72 21.45 7.87
N ALA A 5 -1.41 21.35 8.10
CA ALA A 5 -0.64 20.16 7.69
C ALA A 5 -1.24 18.86 8.26
N VAL A 6 -1.74 18.91 9.50
CA VAL A 6 -2.46 17.80 10.15
C VAL A 6 -3.76 17.47 9.41
N GLY A 7 -4.55 18.48 9.04
CA GLY A 7 -5.78 18.29 8.27
C GLY A 7 -5.53 17.67 6.88
N ARG A 8 -4.44 18.07 6.21
CA ARG A 8 -4.05 17.48 4.92
C ARG A 8 -3.59 16.02 5.05
N GLY A 9 -2.83 15.69 6.09
CA GLY A 9 -2.44 14.30 6.40
C GLY A 9 -3.66 13.41 6.59
N ALA A 10 -4.58 13.84 7.46
CA ALA A 10 -5.81 13.09 7.74
C ALA A 10 -6.71 12.93 6.49
N ALA A 11 -6.80 13.95 5.64
CA ALA A 11 -7.53 13.86 4.38
C ALA A 11 -6.89 12.85 3.42
N TYR A 12 -5.56 12.85 3.30
CA TYR A 12 -4.84 11.89 2.47
C TYR A 12 -4.94 10.45 2.98
N GLU A 13 -4.90 10.22 4.30
CA GLU A 13 -5.15 8.90 4.89
C GLU A 13 -6.54 8.37 4.52
N LEU A 14 -7.56 9.23 4.60
CA LEU A 14 -8.93 8.87 4.23
C LEU A 14 -9.07 8.56 2.74
N ALA A 15 -8.39 9.32 1.87
CA ALA A 15 -8.35 9.08 0.44
C ALA A 15 -7.62 7.76 0.10
N CYS A 16 -6.49 7.46 0.76
CA CYS A 16 -5.80 6.17 0.65
C CYS A 16 -6.71 5.01 1.06
N LEU A 17 -7.43 5.16 2.18
CA LEU A 17 -8.39 4.16 2.67
C LEU A 17 -9.46 3.85 1.62
N ARG A 18 -10.10 4.89 1.08
CA ARG A 18 -11.15 4.75 0.06
C ARG A 18 -10.59 4.11 -1.21
N THR A 19 -9.44 4.56 -1.68
CA THR A 19 -8.76 4.05 -2.88
C THR A 19 -8.44 2.56 -2.73
N LEU A 20 -7.80 2.13 -1.65
CA LEU A 20 -7.43 0.72 -1.43
C LEU A 20 -8.67 -0.17 -1.26
N LYS A 21 -9.72 0.34 -0.63
CA LYS A 21 -10.99 -0.37 -0.49
C LYS A 21 -11.69 -0.54 -1.84
N SER A 22 -11.78 0.52 -2.65
CA SER A 22 -12.47 0.48 -3.95
C SER A 22 -11.68 -0.25 -5.03
N TRP A 23 -10.35 -0.19 -5.00
CA TRP A 23 -9.47 -0.74 -6.05
C TRP A 23 -8.97 -2.16 -5.77
N MET A 24 -8.61 -2.45 -4.52
CA MET A 24 -8.08 -3.76 -4.15
C MET A 24 -9.07 -4.60 -3.34
N GLY A 25 -10.25 -4.06 -3.02
CA GLY A 25 -11.24 -4.75 -2.19
C GLY A 25 -10.78 -4.91 -0.73
N MET A 26 -9.81 -4.11 -0.29
CA MET A 26 -9.27 -4.25 1.06
C MET A 26 -10.26 -3.77 2.12
N GLN A 27 -10.38 -4.55 3.19
CA GLN A 27 -11.17 -4.21 4.37
C GLN A 27 -10.27 -3.53 5.39
N LEU A 28 -10.11 -2.21 5.23
CA LEU A 28 -9.23 -1.38 6.05
C LEU A 28 -10.03 -0.45 6.98
N TYR A 29 -9.39 -0.02 8.07
CA TYR A 29 -9.86 1.02 8.97
C TYR A 29 -8.68 1.90 9.40
N ARG A 30 -8.97 3.17 9.73
CA ARG A 30 -7.96 4.11 10.23
C ARG A 30 -7.57 3.76 11.66
N THR A 31 -6.28 3.84 11.96
CA THR A 31 -5.78 3.89 13.32
C THR A 31 -5.48 5.33 13.69
N GLY A 32 -6.01 5.80 14.82
CA GLY A 32 -5.81 7.17 15.27
C GLY A 32 -4.88 7.23 16.48
N GLY A 33 -4.05 8.27 16.54
CA GLY A 33 -3.42 8.74 17.76
C GLY A 33 -1.90 8.67 17.79
N ALA A 34 -1.31 9.43 18.71
CA ALA A 34 0.11 9.32 19.03
C ALA A 34 0.40 7.90 19.56
N GLY A 35 1.43 7.24 19.01
CA GLY A 35 1.83 5.89 19.43
C GLY A 35 1.38 4.75 18.52
N ASP A 36 0.79 5.05 17.36
CA ASP A 36 0.41 4.07 16.31
C ASP A 36 1.60 3.36 15.63
N CYS A 37 2.82 3.66 16.09
CA CYS A 37 4.08 3.14 15.56
C CYS A 37 4.27 3.43 14.05
N GLY A 38 3.66 4.50 13.53
CA GLY A 38 3.76 4.91 12.14
C GLY A 38 2.81 4.16 11.20
N VAL A 39 1.73 3.57 11.71
CA VAL A 39 0.69 2.92 10.90
C VAL A 39 -0.58 3.77 10.90
N ASP A 40 -1.02 4.17 9.71
CA ASP A 40 -2.20 5.02 9.55
C ASP A 40 -3.47 4.18 9.27
N LEU A 41 -3.35 3.08 8.51
CA LEU A 41 -4.45 2.16 8.22
C LEU A 41 -4.09 0.71 8.51
N ARG A 42 -5.07 -0.08 8.93
CA ARG A 42 -4.91 -1.52 9.22
C ARG A 42 -6.11 -2.30 8.74
N GLY A 43 -5.92 -3.57 8.43
CA GLY A 43 -7.03 -4.47 8.12
C GLY A 43 -6.60 -5.70 7.34
N TRP A 44 -7.44 -6.10 6.40
CA TRP A 44 -7.29 -7.37 5.69
C TRP A 44 -7.51 -7.23 4.19
N TRP A 45 -6.79 -8.05 3.44
CA TRP A 45 -6.99 -8.25 2.01
C TRP A 45 -7.26 -9.73 1.74
N SER A 46 -8.39 -10.00 1.08
CA SER A 46 -8.84 -11.33 0.69
C SER A 46 -9.30 -11.27 -0.76
N PRO A 47 -8.37 -11.32 -1.74
CA PRO A 47 -8.72 -11.21 -3.15
C PRO A 47 -9.54 -12.42 -3.63
N GLU A 48 -10.51 -12.17 -4.50
CA GLU A 48 -11.33 -13.21 -5.11
C GLU A 48 -10.56 -14.02 -6.17
N PRO A 49 -10.95 -15.29 -6.47
CA PRO A 49 -12.00 -16.06 -5.80
C PRO A 49 -11.61 -16.33 -4.35
N VAL A 50 -12.59 -16.17 -3.43
CA VAL A 50 -12.38 -16.29 -1.99
C VAL A 50 -11.85 -17.68 -1.66
N GLY A 51 -10.54 -17.82 -1.49
CA GLY A 51 -9.91 -18.94 -0.83
C GLY A 51 -9.87 -18.73 0.69
N ALA A 52 -9.30 -19.68 1.43
CA ALA A 52 -9.03 -19.55 2.87
C ALA A 52 -7.91 -18.53 3.21
N GLU A 53 -7.36 -17.83 2.22
CA GLU A 53 -6.20 -16.95 2.38
C GLU A 53 -6.66 -15.49 2.62
N ALA A 54 -6.43 -15.01 3.83
CA ALA A 54 -6.60 -13.60 4.20
C ALA A 54 -5.25 -13.04 4.62
N TYR A 55 -4.87 -11.89 4.05
CA TYR A 55 -3.63 -11.21 4.35
C TYR A 55 -3.91 -10.01 5.26
N ARG A 56 -3.26 -9.96 6.41
CA ARG A 56 -3.21 -8.78 7.25
C ARG A 56 -2.39 -7.70 6.56
N VAL A 57 -2.93 -6.48 6.53
CA VAL A 57 -2.31 -5.34 5.86
C VAL A 57 -2.09 -4.21 6.87
N LEU A 58 -0.89 -3.64 6.84
CA LEU A 58 -0.55 -2.38 7.52
C LEU A 58 -0.24 -1.34 6.45
N VAL A 59 -0.80 -0.14 6.58
CA VAL A 59 -0.57 0.94 5.63
C VAL A 59 -0.02 2.15 6.35
N GLN A 60 1.10 2.66 5.85
CA GLN A 60 1.61 3.97 6.18
C GLN A 60 1.35 4.94 5.01
N CYS A 61 0.85 6.14 5.31
CA CYS A 61 0.43 7.16 4.36
C CYS A 61 1.34 8.39 4.51
N LYS A 62 1.96 8.85 3.43
CA LYS A 62 2.80 10.06 3.42
C LYS A 62 2.31 11.10 2.42
N ALA A 63 1.74 12.17 2.96
CA ALA A 63 1.24 13.34 2.24
C ALA A 63 2.31 14.45 2.15
N GLU A 64 3.48 14.13 1.60
CA GLU A 64 4.61 15.06 1.48
C GLU A 64 4.75 15.57 0.04
N LYS A 65 5.27 16.79 -0.14
CA LYS A 65 5.56 17.37 -1.48
C LYS A 65 6.72 16.70 -2.19
N ARG A 66 7.65 16.13 -1.42
CA ARG A 66 8.90 15.55 -1.94
C ARG A 66 8.80 14.03 -1.91
N PRO A 67 9.38 13.34 -2.91
CA PRO A 67 9.39 11.88 -2.95
C PRO A 67 9.92 11.29 -1.65
N VAL A 68 9.27 10.25 -1.16
CA VAL A 68 9.61 9.58 0.10
C VAL A 68 11.00 8.97 -0.01
N GLY A 69 11.86 9.25 0.98
CA GLY A 69 13.24 8.74 1.09
C GLY A 69 13.35 7.36 1.77
N PRO A 70 14.54 6.73 1.75
CA PRO A 70 14.72 5.37 2.26
C PRO A 70 14.59 5.25 3.78
N ALA A 71 14.68 6.36 4.53
CA ALA A 71 14.48 6.36 5.98
C ALA A 71 13.08 5.84 6.36
N ILE A 72 12.04 6.31 5.66
CA ILE A 72 10.65 5.89 5.91
C ILE A 72 10.44 4.42 5.60
N VAL A 73 11.12 3.88 4.59
CA VAL A 73 11.09 2.43 4.29
C VAL A 73 11.65 1.64 5.49
N ARG A 74 12.76 2.07 6.10
CA ARG A 74 13.33 1.41 7.31
C ARG A 74 12.41 1.49 8.52
N GLU A 75 11.72 2.61 8.69
CA GLU A 75 10.73 2.78 9.75
C GLU A 75 9.56 1.78 9.57
N LEU A 76 9.12 1.58 8.32
CA LEU A 76 8.11 0.59 7.98
C LEU A 76 8.59 -0.85 8.21
N GLU A 77 9.84 -1.15 7.88
CA GLU A 77 10.44 -2.46 8.18
C GLU A 77 10.39 -2.77 9.68
N GLY A 78 10.82 -1.81 10.51
CA GLY A 78 10.73 -1.94 11.97
C GLY A 78 9.28 -2.12 12.45
N THR A 79 8.31 -1.54 11.75
CA THR A 79 6.88 -1.69 12.04
C THR A 79 6.38 -3.10 11.72
N LEU A 80 6.78 -3.68 10.59
CA LEU A 80 6.48 -5.07 10.24
C LEU A 80 7.05 -6.05 11.27
N LEU A 81 8.31 -5.87 11.65
CA LEU A 81 8.98 -6.71 12.64
C LEU A 81 8.25 -6.68 13.99
N ARG A 82 7.90 -5.49 14.50
CA ARG A 82 7.13 -5.35 15.75
C ARG A 82 5.70 -5.90 15.66
N ALA A 83 5.09 -5.87 14.48
CA ALA A 83 3.73 -6.34 14.28
C ALA A 83 3.60 -7.88 14.22
N GLY A 84 4.71 -8.60 14.38
CA GLY A 84 4.75 -10.06 14.42
C GLY A 84 5.19 -10.72 13.12
N TRP A 85 5.81 -9.98 12.17
CA TRP A 85 6.41 -10.62 11.00
C TRP A 85 7.55 -11.58 11.37
N VAL A 86 8.35 -11.23 12.40
CA VAL A 86 9.36 -12.14 12.98
C VAL A 86 8.89 -12.53 14.37
N GLY A 87 8.28 -13.73 14.46
CA GLY A 87 8.00 -14.40 15.73
C GLY A 87 6.54 -14.46 16.15
N GLN A 88 5.85 -15.50 15.66
CA GLN A 88 4.95 -16.34 16.48
C GLN A 88 4.73 -17.65 15.73
N GLN A 89 5.57 -18.64 16.01
CA GLN A 89 5.56 -19.95 15.37
C GLN A 89 4.39 -20.78 15.92
N THR A 90 3.16 -20.41 15.56
CA THR A 90 1.93 -21.15 15.84
C THR A 90 1.03 -21.06 14.62
N GLN A 91 1.29 -21.91 13.60
CA GLN A 91 0.43 -22.39 12.49
C GLN A 91 -0.56 -21.45 11.75
N ALA A 92 -0.69 -20.18 12.12
CA ALA A 92 -1.62 -19.17 11.59
C ALA A 92 -0.99 -17.76 11.55
N ALA A 93 0.25 -17.60 12.01
CA ALA A 93 1.04 -16.40 11.79
C ALA A 93 1.81 -16.58 10.48
N GLU A 94 1.48 -15.83 9.43
CA GLU A 94 2.40 -15.62 8.29
C GLU A 94 1.88 -14.69 7.20
N THR A 95 0.60 -14.31 7.19
CA THR A 95 0.03 -13.53 6.08
C THR A 95 0.04 -12.02 6.30
N LEU A 96 1.15 -11.43 6.72
CA LEU A 96 1.26 -9.98 6.96
C LEU A 96 2.14 -9.31 5.91
N PHE A 97 1.68 -8.21 5.31
CA PHE A 97 2.54 -7.30 4.54
C PHE A 97 2.23 -5.83 4.81
N ALA A 98 3.17 -4.97 4.43
CA ALA A 98 3.00 -3.52 4.55
C ALA A 98 2.84 -2.82 3.21
N ILE A 99 2.05 -1.77 3.22
CA ILE A 99 1.91 -0.81 2.15
C ILE A 99 2.47 0.53 2.64
N LEU A 100 3.29 1.17 1.83
CA LEU A 100 3.62 2.58 2.00
C LEU A 100 3.05 3.35 0.82
N ALA A 101 2.06 4.19 1.10
CA ALA A 101 1.39 5.04 0.13
C ALA A 101 1.97 6.46 0.18
N SER A 102 2.41 6.99 -0.96
CA SER A 102 3.01 8.31 -1.08
C SER A 102 2.27 9.19 -2.08
N ALA A 103 1.97 10.44 -1.69
CA ALA A 103 1.34 11.43 -2.56
C ALA A 103 2.26 11.88 -3.71
N SER A 104 3.58 11.88 -3.47
CA SER A 104 4.61 12.39 -4.39
C SER A 104 5.57 11.31 -4.88
N GLY A 105 5.24 10.04 -4.65
CA GLY A 105 6.05 8.89 -5.06
C GLY A 105 7.30 8.68 -4.20
N PHE A 106 8.32 8.04 -4.78
CA PHE A 106 9.48 7.51 -4.05
C PHE A 106 10.79 7.90 -4.72
N SER A 107 11.82 8.14 -3.90
CA SER A 107 13.17 8.30 -4.42
C SER A 107 13.71 6.97 -4.98
N LYS A 108 14.68 7.04 -5.91
CA LYS A 108 15.38 5.84 -6.41
C LYS A 108 15.97 5.00 -5.29
N GLN A 109 16.54 5.64 -4.26
CA GLN A 109 17.13 4.94 -3.12
C GLN A 109 16.08 4.21 -2.28
N SER A 110 14.87 4.75 -2.17
CA SER A 110 13.75 4.10 -1.48
C SER A 110 13.31 2.84 -2.23
N LEU A 111 13.20 2.93 -3.56
CA LEU A 111 12.84 1.79 -4.40
C LEU A 111 13.89 0.68 -4.31
N LEU A 112 15.18 1.03 -4.43
CA LEU A 112 16.28 0.06 -4.32
C LEU A 112 16.30 -0.60 -2.93
N HIS A 113 16.10 0.18 -1.88
CA HIS A 113 16.09 -0.34 -0.51
C HIS A 113 14.91 -1.27 -0.27
N MET A 114 13.69 -0.87 -0.68
CA MET A 114 12.49 -1.71 -0.55
C MET A 114 12.63 -3.03 -1.32
N ARG A 115 13.19 -2.98 -2.54
CA ARG A 115 13.43 -4.19 -3.34
C ARG A 115 14.42 -5.16 -2.70
N ALA A 116 15.41 -4.65 -1.97
CA ALA A 116 16.41 -5.47 -1.28
C ALA A 116 15.94 -5.99 0.09
N SER A 117 14.81 -5.50 0.60
CA SER A 117 14.29 -5.90 1.91
C SER A 117 13.75 -7.33 1.89
N PRO A 118 13.99 -8.13 2.94
CA PRO A 118 13.40 -9.46 3.09
C PRO A 118 11.96 -9.42 3.61
N LEU A 119 11.40 -8.24 3.89
CA LEU A 119 10.05 -8.09 4.45
C LEU A 119 9.03 -7.81 3.33
N PRO A 120 7.85 -8.43 3.33
CA PRO A 120 6.88 -8.26 2.25
C PRO A 120 6.30 -6.84 2.25
N MET A 121 6.59 -6.10 1.19
CA MET A 121 6.21 -4.70 1.07
C MET A 121 5.69 -4.34 -0.32
N LEU A 122 4.78 -3.37 -0.33
CA LEU A 122 4.24 -2.72 -1.51
C LEU A 122 4.37 -1.20 -1.36
N LEU A 123 5.01 -0.57 -2.35
CA LEU A 123 5.05 0.89 -2.50
C LEU A 123 4.01 1.34 -3.52
N LEU A 124 3.15 2.25 -3.10
CA LEU A 124 2.11 2.85 -3.95
C LEU A 124 2.34 4.36 -4.07
N HIS A 125 2.40 4.84 -5.30
CA HIS A 125 2.28 6.27 -5.57
C HIS A 125 0.81 6.56 -5.88
N LEU A 126 0.07 6.92 -4.83
CA LEU A 126 -1.32 7.35 -4.92
C LEU A 126 -1.32 8.88 -4.96
N ALA A 127 -1.31 9.45 -6.17
CA ALA A 127 -0.97 10.84 -6.34
C ALA A 127 -2.07 11.77 -5.81
N ALA A 128 -1.64 12.75 -5.01
CA ALA A 128 -2.51 13.81 -4.51
C ALA A 128 -1.75 15.15 -4.58
N ASP A 129 -2.43 16.21 -4.99
CA ASP A 129 -1.86 17.56 -4.88
C ASP A 129 -1.99 18.03 -3.42
N VAL A 130 -0.93 17.80 -2.65
CA VAL A 130 -0.85 18.17 -1.22
C VAL A 130 -0.85 19.68 -0.98
N ALA A 131 -0.83 20.52 -2.03
CA ALA A 131 -1.00 21.96 -1.93
C ALA A 131 -2.47 22.40 -2.06
N GLN A 132 -3.35 21.54 -2.60
CA GLN A 132 -4.78 21.82 -2.72
C GLN A 132 -5.50 21.64 -1.39
N ALA A 133 -6.61 22.37 -1.23
CA ALA A 133 -7.44 22.30 -0.03
C ALA A 133 -8.29 21.02 0.04
N GLU A 134 -8.63 20.45 -1.12
CA GLU A 134 -9.44 19.24 -1.26
C GLU A 134 -8.57 18.12 -1.83
N VAL A 135 -8.60 16.96 -1.17
CA VAL A 135 -7.99 15.72 -1.67
C VAL A 135 -9.10 14.92 -2.34
N PRO A 136 -8.90 14.41 -3.57
CA PRO A 136 -9.89 13.56 -4.22
C PRO A 136 -10.25 12.35 -3.36
N ASP A 137 -11.52 11.93 -3.41
CA ASP A 137 -12.00 10.76 -2.67
C ASP A 137 -11.29 9.46 -3.07
N VAL A 138 -10.92 9.34 -4.35
CA VAL A 138 -10.15 8.23 -4.91
C VAL A 138 -8.92 8.79 -5.61
N LEU A 139 -7.75 8.24 -5.28
CA LEU A 139 -6.46 8.73 -5.74
C LEU A 139 -6.00 7.98 -7.00
N PRO A 140 -5.53 8.68 -8.04
CA PRO A 140 -4.91 8.03 -9.18
C PRO A 140 -3.62 7.31 -8.77
N CYS A 141 -3.52 6.03 -9.12
CA CYS A 141 -2.29 5.27 -8.96
C CYS A 141 -1.32 5.61 -10.10
N GLN A 142 -0.16 6.16 -9.79
CA GLN A 142 0.90 6.50 -10.75
C GLN A 142 2.13 5.59 -10.62
N GLY A 143 2.17 4.74 -9.60
CA GLY A 143 3.30 3.88 -9.33
C GLY A 143 2.93 2.73 -8.40
N PHE A 144 3.43 1.55 -8.74
CA PHE A 144 3.17 0.32 -8.02
C PHE A 144 4.43 -0.54 -8.06
N VAL A 145 5.01 -0.82 -6.89
CA VAL A 145 6.22 -1.64 -6.80
C VAL A 145 6.15 -2.49 -5.55
N TRP A 146 6.13 -3.81 -5.72
CA TRP A 146 6.36 -4.79 -4.64
C TRP A 146 7.78 -5.35 -4.70
N ASN A 147 8.21 -6.01 -3.63
CA ASN A 147 9.46 -6.78 -3.61
C ASN A 147 9.23 -8.29 -3.71
N ASP A 148 10.33 -9.03 -3.81
CA ASP A 148 10.31 -10.49 -3.97
C ASP A 148 9.77 -11.20 -2.72
N ALA A 149 9.93 -10.61 -1.53
CA ALA A 149 9.34 -11.12 -0.29
C ALA A 149 7.81 -11.11 -0.33
N LEU A 150 7.20 -10.11 -1.00
CA LEU A 150 5.75 -10.08 -1.20
C LEU A 150 5.32 -10.93 -2.39
N ALA A 151 5.84 -10.68 -3.58
CA ALA A 151 5.29 -11.20 -4.84
C ALA A 151 6.21 -12.17 -5.61
N GLY A 152 7.39 -12.50 -5.08
CA GLY A 152 8.26 -13.51 -5.67
C GLY A 152 7.66 -14.91 -5.55
N ARG A 153 8.22 -15.87 -6.31
CA ARG A 153 7.76 -17.29 -6.31
C ARG A 153 7.75 -17.94 -4.93
N HIS A 154 8.66 -17.53 -4.05
CA HIS A 154 8.75 -17.98 -2.66
C HIS A 154 8.30 -16.91 -1.66
N GLY A 155 7.75 -15.80 -2.15
CA GLY A 155 7.20 -14.72 -1.34
C GLY A 155 5.80 -15.04 -0.84
N LEU A 156 5.24 -14.11 -0.09
CA LEU A 156 3.94 -14.24 0.56
C LEU A 156 2.79 -14.57 -0.42
N LEU A 157 2.82 -13.96 -1.60
CA LEU A 157 1.82 -14.15 -2.66
C LEU A 157 2.22 -15.27 -3.66
N ARG A 158 3.31 -16.00 -3.39
CA ARG A 158 3.78 -17.18 -4.14
C ARG A 158 4.03 -16.97 -5.63
N GLY A 159 4.12 -15.72 -6.08
CA GLY A 159 4.22 -15.39 -7.51
C GLY A 159 2.93 -15.64 -8.30
N ASP A 160 1.80 -15.82 -7.62
CA ASP A 160 0.49 -16.07 -8.26
C ASP A 160 -0.14 -14.80 -8.84
N TYR A 161 0.41 -13.63 -8.49
CA TYR A 161 -0.18 -12.32 -8.78
C TYR A 161 0.66 -11.52 -9.76
N GLU A 162 -0.01 -10.86 -10.69
CA GLU A 162 0.59 -9.99 -11.70
C GLU A 162 -0.07 -8.62 -11.69
N ALA A 163 0.72 -7.56 -11.86
CA ALA A 163 0.25 -6.18 -11.94
C ALA A 163 0.48 -5.66 -13.35
N ILE A 164 -0.60 -5.35 -14.07
CA ILE A 164 -0.56 -4.96 -15.48
C ILE A 164 -1.16 -3.58 -15.65
N TRP A 165 -0.39 -2.68 -16.28
CA TRP A 165 -0.88 -1.38 -16.69
C TRP A 165 -1.62 -1.50 -18.02
N HIS A 166 -2.89 -1.12 -18.03
CA HIS A 166 -3.68 -1.02 -19.25
C HIS A 166 -3.75 0.43 -19.70
N THR A 167 -3.30 0.68 -20.92
CA THR A 167 -3.45 1.96 -21.60
C THR A 167 -4.63 1.88 -22.57
N ARG A 168 -5.41 2.96 -22.63
CA ARG A 168 -6.47 3.15 -23.61
C ARG A 168 -6.30 4.54 -24.22
N ALA A 169 -6.70 4.71 -25.47
CA ALA A 169 -6.76 6.03 -26.08
C ALA A 169 -7.65 6.93 -25.21
N ASP A 170 -7.19 8.15 -24.93
CA ASP A 170 -7.93 9.19 -24.21
C ASP A 170 -8.31 8.87 -22.75
N GLN A 171 -7.69 7.87 -22.12
CA GLN A 171 -7.89 7.56 -20.69
C GLN A 171 -6.54 7.42 -19.97
N PRO A 172 -6.46 7.82 -18.69
CA PRO A 172 -5.27 7.56 -17.88
C PRO A 172 -5.01 6.05 -17.77
N PRO A 173 -3.73 5.63 -17.68
CA PRO A 173 -3.40 4.22 -17.51
C PRO A 173 -4.00 3.67 -16.22
N VAL A 174 -4.64 2.51 -16.30
CA VAL A 174 -5.25 1.85 -15.14
C VAL A 174 -4.45 0.60 -14.80
N LEU A 175 -4.02 0.50 -13.54
CA LEU A 175 -3.38 -0.70 -13.04
C LEU A 175 -4.42 -1.75 -12.66
N THR A 176 -4.27 -2.94 -13.21
CA THR A 176 -5.12 -4.09 -12.88
C THR A 176 -4.25 -5.20 -12.29
N LEU A 177 -4.74 -5.81 -11.21
CA LEU A 177 -4.14 -7.00 -10.63
C LEU A 177 -4.81 -8.25 -11.18
N TYR A 178 -3.99 -9.25 -11.46
CA TYR A 178 -4.41 -10.57 -11.91
C TYR A 178 -3.90 -11.62 -10.92
N ARG A 179 -4.67 -12.69 -10.74
CA ARG A 179 -4.23 -13.93 -10.09
C ARG A 179 -4.31 -15.05 -11.12
N GLY A 180 -3.18 -15.53 -11.61
CA GLY A 180 -3.14 -16.34 -12.83
C GLY A 180 -3.87 -15.63 -13.98
N SER A 181 -4.89 -16.27 -14.57
CA SER A 181 -5.70 -15.68 -15.64
C SER A 181 -6.93 -14.90 -15.16
N VAL A 182 -7.16 -14.82 -13.85
CA VAL A 182 -8.35 -14.17 -13.28
C VAL A 182 -8.03 -12.72 -12.95
N ARG A 183 -8.81 -11.80 -13.51
CA ARG A 183 -8.74 -10.38 -13.17
C ARG A 183 -9.32 -10.14 -11.78
N LEU A 184 -8.53 -9.55 -10.89
CA LEU A 184 -8.99 -9.06 -9.59
C LEU A 184 -9.67 -7.71 -9.82
N CYS A 185 -10.95 -7.74 -10.18
CA CYS A 185 -11.71 -6.53 -10.47
C CYS A 185 -12.17 -5.85 -9.18
N TYR A 186 -11.59 -4.70 -8.85
CA TYR A 186 -12.33 -3.64 -8.17
C TYR A 186 -12.00 -2.30 -8.85
N VAL A 187 -13.04 -1.52 -9.16
CA VAL A 187 -13.00 -0.42 -10.13
C VAL A 187 -12.26 0.80 -9.55
N LEU A 188 -11.31 1.36 -10.31
CA LEU A 188 -10.85 2.75 -10.22
C LEU A 188 -11.49 3.55 -11.36
#